data_AF-A0A7C2NCA4-F1
#
_entry.id   AF-A0A7C2NCA4-F1
#
_cell.length_a   1.000
_cell.length_b   1.000
_cell.length_c   1.000
_cell.angle_alpha   90.00
_cell.angle_beta   90.00
_cell.angle_gamma   90.00
#
_symmetry.space_group_name_H-M   'P 1'
#
loop_
_entity.id
_entity.type
_entity.pdbx_description
1 polymer ?
#
loop_
_entity_poly.entity_id
_entity_poly.type
_entity_poly.pdbx_seq_one_letter_code
_entity_poly.pdbx_strand_id
1 'polypeptide(L)' 'MKGDPAFVLLHRYPNSMPQYHVGHLELLSRIFNRVDKYRGLALAGSAYYGVGIPDCVHSGETAAEKVIRHIG' A
#
# COMPACT_ATOMS: atom_id res chain seq x y z
N MET A 1 -31.62 -34.49 1.85
CA MET A 1 -32.02 -33.07 1.92
C MET A 1 -31.24 -32.32 0.85
N LYS A 2 -31.92 -31.78 -0.17
CA LYS A 2 -31.37 -30.81 -1.11
C LYS A 2 -32.16 -29.52 -0.90
N GLY A 3 -31.47 -28.39 -0.80
CA GLY A 3 -32.06 -27.06 -0.66
C GLY A 3 -31.01 -26.02 -0.99
N ASP A 4 -31.41 -24.96 -1.71
CA ASP A 4 -30.53 -23.87 -2.08
C ASP A 4 -30.11 -23.07 -0.82
N PRO A 5 -28.92 -22.43 -0.83
CA PRO A 5 -28.47 -21.64 0.31
C PRO A 5 -29.45 -20.51 0.63
N ALA A 6 -29.80 -20.36 1.91
CA ALA A 6 -30.71 -19.32 2.38
C ALA A 6 -30.12 -17.89 2.21
N PHE A 7 -28.79 -17.79 2.09
CA PHE A 7 -28.08 -16.53 1.90
C PHE A 7 -26.71 -16.76 1.27
N VAL A 8 -26.33 -15.88 0.33
CA VAL A 8 -25.02 -15.90 -0.34
C VAL A 8 -24.52 -14.47 -0.49
N LEU A 9 -23.27 -14.22 -0.08
CA LEU A 9 -22.52 -13.01 -0.42
C LEU A 9 -21.30 -13.41 -1.23
N LEU A 10 -21.15 -12.79 -2.40
CA LEU A 10 -20.02 -13.01 -3.28
C LEU A 10 -19.34 -11.68 -3.57
N HIS A 11 -18.09 -11.56 -3.16
CA HIS A 11 -17.24 -10.43 -3.46
C HIS A 11 -16.03 -10.89 -4.27
N ARG A 12 -15.66 -10.13 -5.29
CA ARG A 12 -14.45 -10.34 -6.09
C ARG A 12 -13.60 -9.10 -6.01
N TYR A 13 -12.35 -9.28 -5.64
CA TYR A 13 -11.38 -8.20 -5.50
C TYR A 13 -10.24 -8.40 -6.51
N PRO A 14 -10.45 -8.07 -7.79
CA PRO A 14 -9.39 -8.19 -8.78
C PRO A 14 -8.24 -7.24 -8.41
N ASN A 15 -7.00 -7.74 -8.50
CA ASN A 15 -5.77 -6.97 -8.23
C ASN A 15 -5.68 -6.36 -6.82
N SER A 16 -6.36 -6.92 -5.83
CA SER A 16 -6.33 -6.40 -4.45
C SER A 16 -5.15 -6.88 -3.60
N MET A 17 -4.37 -7.84 -4.11
CA MET A 17 -3.24 -8.43 -3.38
C MET A 17 -1.93 -8.08 -4.09
N PRO A 18 -1.19 -7.07 -3.59
CA PRO A 18 0.15 -6.75 -4.09
C PRO A 18 1.06 -7.98 -4.05
N GLN A 19 1.83 -8.18 -5.13
CA GLN A 19 2.76 -9.29 -5.25
C GLN A 19 4.19 -8.74 -5.26
N TYR A 20 4.93 -9.00 -4.19
CA TYR A 20 6.33 -8.59 -4.06
C TYR A 20 7.22 -9.64 -4.68
N HIS A 21 7.57 -9.42 -5.94
CA HIS A 21 8.46 -10.31 -6.67
C HIS A 21 9.92 -10.11 -6.23
N VAL A 22 10.79 -11.03 -6.61
CA VAL A 22 12.24 -10.83 -6.50
C VAL A 22 12.60 -9.53 -7.24
N GLY A 23 13.36 -8.64 -6.60
CA GLY A 23 13.66 -7.31 -7.13
C GLY A 23 12.78 -6.17 -6.58
N HIS A 24 11.79 -6.48 -5.72
CA HIS A 24 10.85 -5.49 -5.19
C HIS A 24 11.56 -4.38 -4.42
N LEU A 25 12.53 -4.71 -3.56
CA LEU A 25 13.22 -3.71 -2.75
C LEU A 25 14.07 -2.75 -3.60
N GLU A 26 14.66 -3.24 -4.69
CA GLU A 26 15.40 -2.44 -5.66
C GLU A 26 14.46 -1.51 -6.44
N LEU A 27 13.27 -2.00 -6.80
CA LEU A 27 12.22 -1.19 -7.39
C LEU A 27 11.77 -0.08 -6.44
N LEU A 28 11.51 -0.41 -5.17
CA LEU A 28 11.17 0.59 -4.15
C LEU A 28 12.27 1.64 -4.03
N SER A 29 13.53 1.21 -3.95
CA SER A 29 14.67 2.14 -3.86
C SER A 29 14.69 3.12 -5.03
N ARG A 30 14.45 2.65 -6.26
CA ARG A 30 14.35 3.51 -7.46
C ARG A 30 13.15 4.46 -7.40
N ILE A 31 12.01 4.00 -6.89
CA ILE A 31 10.80 4.82 -6.74
C ILE A 31 11.05 5.93 -5.71
N PHE A 32 11.45 5.58 -4.49
CA PHE A 32 11.62 6.56 -3.42
C PHE A 32 12.75 7.56 -3.72
N ASN A 33 13.85 7.14 -4.36
CA ASN A 33 14.89 8.06 -4.84
C ASN A 33 14.37 9.10 -5.87
N ARG A 34 13.28 8.80 -6.60
CA ARG A 34 12.64 9.76 -7.51
C ARG A 34 11.64 10.63 -6.77
N VAL A 35 10.88 10.06 -5.85
CA VAL A 35 9.89 10.77 -5.03
C VAL A 35 10.56 11.84 -4.17
N ASP A 36 11.73 11.54 -3.58
CA ASP A 36 12.47 12.46 -2.72
C ASP A 36 12.94 13.74 -3.44
N LYS A 37 12.85 13.80 -4.78
CA LYS A 37 13.11 15.02 -5.56
C LYS A 37 11.95 16.02 -5.53
N TYR A 38 10.76 15.61 -5.07
CA TYR A 38 9.56 16.43 -5.07
C TYR A 38 9.18 16.81 -3.64
N ARG A 39 9.33 18.10 -3.30
CA ARG A 39 8.91 18.62 -2.00
C ARG A 39 7.40 18.46 -1.82
N GLY A 40 7.00 17.97 -0.65
CA GLY A 40 5.58 17.80 -0.32
C GLY A 40 4.93 16.55 -0.93
N LEU A 41 5.69 15.66 -1.58
CA LEU A 41 5.20 14.38 -2.07
C LEU A 41 5.76 13.23 -1.21
N ALA A 42 4.89 12.35 -0.73
CA ALA A 42 5.25 11.10 -0.08
C ALA A 42 4.32 9.97 -0.52
N LEU A 43 4.81 8.73 -0.45
CA LEU A 43 4.05 7.53 -0.81
C LEU A 43 3.77 6.68 0.43
N ALA A 44 2.59 6.05 0.47
CA ALA A 44 2.14 5.16 1.54
C ALA A 44 1.17 4.11 1.01
N GLY A 45 1.07 2.97 1.72
CA GLY A 45 0.11 1.91 1.43
C GLY A 45 0.74 0.56 1.09
N SER A 46 -0.14 -0.40 0.78
CA SER A 46 0.19 -1.82 0.66
C SER A 46 1.04 -2.21 -0.55
N ALA A 47 1.37 -1.26 -1.43
CA ALA A 47 2.20 -1.52 -2.61
C ALA A 47 3.71 -1.49 -2.30
N TYR A 48 4.10 -1.01 -1.10
CA TYR A 48 5.48 -0.71 -0.77
C TYR A 48 6.08 -1.73 0.21
N TYR A 49 6.04 -1.44 1.51
CA TYR A 49 6.85 -2.18 2.49
C TYR A 49 6.10 -3.28 3.24
N GLY A 50 4.78 -3.37 3.11
CA GLY A 50 3.99 -4.39 3.79
C GLY A 50 2.53 -4.35 3.36
N VAL A 51 1.90 -5.51 3.25
CA VAL A 51 0.49 -5.62 2.83
C VAL A 51 -0.47 -5.56 4.02
N GLY A 52 0.03 -5.69 5.25
CA GLY A 52 -0.78 -5.70 6.46
C GLY A 52 -1.40 -4.33 6.73
N ILE A 53 -2.57 -4.34 7.37
CA ILE A 53 -3.20 -3.11 7.85
C ILE A 53 -2.26 -2.30 8.74
N PRO A 54 -1.54 -2.90 9.73
CA PRO A 54 -0.58 -2.15 10.55
C PRO A 54 0.54 -1.51 9.72
N ASP A 55 1.06 -2.22 8.72
CA ASP A 55 2.11 -1.69 7.82
C ASP A 55 1.58 -0.49 7.03
N CYS A 56 0.35 -0.57 6.53
CA CYS A 56 -0.30 0.52 5.81
C CYS A 56 -0.50 1.74 6.70
N VAL A 57 -0.98 1.55 7.92
CA VAL A 57 -1.16 2.63 8.91
C VAL A 57 0.18 3.31 9.18
N HIS A 58 1.21 2.54 9.53
CA HIS A 58 2.54 3.06 9.82
C HIS A 58 3.14 3.80 8.61
N SER A 59 2.95 3.28 7.39
CA SER A 59 3.40 3.95 6.17
C SER A 59 2.69 5.29 5.95
N GLY A 60 1.41 5.38 6.31
CA GLY A 60 0.61 6.60 6.24
C GLY A 60 1.09 7.66 7.21
N GLU A 61 1.32 7.29 8.48
CA GLU A 61 1.90 8.17 9.51
C GLU A 61 3.25 8.72 9.05
N THR A 62 4.15 7.85 8.60
CA THR A 62 5.47 8.23 8.12
C THR A 62 5.40 9.19 6.92
N ALA A 63 4.48 8.94 5.98
CA ALA A 63 4.28 9.82 4.82
C ALA A 63 3.74 11.20 5.23
N ALA A 64 2.78 11.25 6.16
CA ALA A 64 2.25 12.51 6.69
C ALA A 64 3.35 13.33 7.39
N GLU A 65 4.16 12.71 8.26
CA GLU A 65 5.30 13.35 8.90
C GLU A 65 6.33 13.88 7.90
N LYS A 66 6.60 13.11 6.83
CA LYS A 66 7.47 13.57 5.75
C LYS A 66 6.90 14.82 5.08
N VAL A 67 5.63 14.83 4.70
CA VAL A 67 5.01 15.99 4.04
C VAL A 67 5.00 17.22 4.94
N ILE A 68 4.60 17.07 6.21
CA ILE A 68 4.54 18.18 7.17
C ILE A 68 5.91 18.84 7.34
N ARG A 69 6.99 18.06 7.48
CA ARG A 69 8.36 18.59 7.60
C ARG A 69 8.83 19.42 6.39
N HIS A 70 8.20 19.27 5.23
CA HIS A 70 8.60 19.99 4.02
C HIS A 70 7.76 21.26 3.75
N ILE A 71 6.59 21.36 4.38
CA ILE A 71 5.62 22.45 4.21
C ILE A 71 5.63 23.42 5.42
N GLY A 72 5.93 22.92 6.62
CA GLY A 72 6.22 23.75 7.80
C GLY A 72 7.62 24.36 7.73
#